data_AF-A0AAV4NKN6-F1
#
_entry.id   AF-A0AAV4NKN6-F1
#
_cell.length_a   1.000
_cell.length_b   1.000
_cell.length_c   1.000
_cell.angle_alpha   90.00
_cell.angle_beta   90.00
_cell.angle_gamma   90.00
#
_symmetry.space_group_name_H-M   'P 1'
#
loop_
_entity.id
_entity.type
_entity.pdbx_description
1 polymer ?
#
loop_
_entity_poly.entity_id
_entity_poly.type
_entity_poly.pdbx_seq_one_letter_code
_entity_poly.pdbx_strand_id
1 'polypeptide(L)'
;MLSKSLHRQIFGQKPDLIQDNKDLEDIISHLKKHNLWQAKTSTLPDVDFQLPQLHNSDIIEHFYHIASEQIKDYKELLLDLSNCELPPIPQNWKFQSGWVQYDKSGTSRSVDFPEESALVFDVEVCMREGNFPTIATAVSKQHWYLWCSERLTEDHFNWSKNVSLSELIPLETTKSEIQLPKHKKWKPKIIVGHNVAFDRAFQTKTTFLDTMSLHMCVSGLTGMQRAMSLASKKKKNENGFLNPAIGWSYISSLNNLGDVYNLYCKGEIKKAEREIFVTGTLSDIKEKFQELSAYCAQDTWATFHVLKKIMPLFLERFPHPVTLCGLLELTSVYLPVNQNWERYIHEGQSTYEDLQKELKLSLVHLANDACSLLPNKLYKADPWLWDLDWSVQNIKFKKAAVTTVKTKQNKSPKENIEINSKNGDIVENLDSKNEEERKQYQTILIHL
;
A
#
# COMPACT_ATOMS: atom_id res chain seq x y z
N MET A 1 -26.50 27.23 -20.53
CA MET A 1 -27.32 27.53 -19.35
C MET A 1 -28.31 26.39 -19.16
N LEU A 2 -28.80 26.18 -17.94
CA LEU A 2 -29.90 25.23 -17.70
C LEU A 2 -31.21 25.81 -18.25
N SER A 3 -32.05 24.96 -18.83
CA SER A 3 -33.41 25.37 -19.23
C SER A 3 -34.22 25.77 -17.98
N LYS A 4 -35.21 26.64 -18.14
CA LYS A 4 -36.06 27.09 -17.02
C LYS A 4 -36.74 25.93 -16.30
N SER A 5 -37.09 24.87 -17.05
CA SER A 5 -37.65 23.63 -16.51
C SER A 5 -36.65 22.95 -15.57
N LEU A 6 -35.43 22.66 -16.04
CA LEU A 6 -34.39 22.01 -15.23
C LEU A 6 -33.96 22.88 -14.05
N HIS A 7 -33.88 24.20 -14.22
CA HIS A 7 -33.56 25.12 -13.13
C HIS A 7 -34.57 25.01 -11.99
N ARG A 8 -35.87 24.98 -12.29
CA ARG A 8 -36.93 24.81 -11.28
C ARG A 8 -36.88 23.46 -10.59
N GLN A 9 -36.51 22.40 -11.32
CA GLN A 9 -36.38 21.05 -10.75
C GLN A 9 -35.18 20.93 -9.80
N ILE A 10 -34.11 21.71 -10.03
CA ILE A 10 -32.86 21.65 -9.25
C ILE A 10 -32.84 22.64 -8.08
N PHE A 11 -33.29 23.87 -8.31
CA PHE A 11 -33.18 25.00 -7.36
C PHE A 11 -34.54 25.45 -6.80
N GLY A 12 -35.63 24.76 -7.17
CA GLY A 12 -36.98 25.08 -6.72
C GLY A 12 -37.45 26.46 -7.21
N GLN A 13 -38.01 27.24 -6.27
CA GLN A 13 -38.48 28.61 -6.51
C GLN A 13 -37.51 29.69 -5.99
N LYS A 14 -36.23 29.36 -5.78
CA LYS A 14 -35.24 30.37 -5.36
C LYS A 14 -35.20 31.50 -6.41
N PRO A 15 -35.27 32.78 -5.99
CA PRO A 15 -35.26 33.89 -6.93
C PRO A 15 -33.95 33.93 -7.70
N ASP A 16 -34.01 34.31 -8.98
CA ASP A 16 -32.81 34.59 -9.77
C ASP A 16 -31.99 35.65 -9.04
N LEU A 17 -30.69 35.38 -8.84
CA LEU A 17 -29.78 36.34 -8.25
C LEU A 17 -29.73 37.59 -9.14
N ILE A 18 -30.20 38.73 -8.61
CA ILE A 18 -30.03 40.03 -9.25
C ILE A 18 -28.54 40.37 -9.14
N GLN A 19 -27.80 40.26 -10.25
CA GLN A 19 -26.41 40.69 -10.29
C GLN A 19 -26.32 42.22 -10.23
N ASP A 20 -25.34 42.74 -9.50
CA ASP A 20 -25.03 44.17 -9.48
C ASP A 20 -24.58 44.60 -10.88
N ASN A 21 -25.10 45.74 -11.35
CA ASN A 21 -24.76 46.31 -12.66
C ASN A 21 -23.26 46.57 -12.79
N LYS A 22 -22.57 46.88 -11.69
CA LYS A 22 -21.12 47.11 -11.68
C LYS A 22 -20.33 45.83 -12.00
N ASP A 23 -20.71 44.70 -11.40
CA ASP A 23 -20.04 43.41 -11.64
C ASP A 23 -20.19 42.98 -13.11
N LEU A 24 -21.36 43.24 -13.71
CA LEU A 24 -21.61 42.98 -15.12
C LEU A 24 -20.69 43.80 -16.04
N GLU A 25 -20.49 45.08 -15.74
CA GLU A 25 -19.60 45.96 -16.52
C GLU A 25 -18.15 45.48 -16.47
N ASP A 26 -17.67 45.07 -15.29
CA ASP A 26 -16.33 44.52 -15.10
C ASP A 26 -16.13 43.20 -15.87
N ILE A 27 -17.11 42.30 -15.83
CA ILE A 27 -17.11 41.05 -16.61
C ILE A 27 -17.06 41.35 -18.11
N ILE A 28 -17.90 42.26 -18.60
CA ILE A 28 -17.93 42.64 -20.02
C ILE A 28 -16.59 43.26 -20.45
N SER A 29 -16.01 44.14 -19.63
CA SER A 29 -14.71 44.76 -19.87
C SER A 29 -13.60 43.70 -19.99
N HIS A 30 -13.57 42.74 -19.07
CA HIS A 30 -12.63 41.62 -19.09
C HIS A 30 -12.80 40.75 -20.35
N LEU A 31 -14.03 40.39 -20.71
CA LEU A 31 -14.33 39.61 -21.92
C LEU A 31 -13.93 40.35 -23.20
N LYS A 32 -14.11 41.67 -23.25
CA LYS A 32 -13.65 42.51 -24.38
C LYS A 32 -12.13 42.51 -24.50
N LYS A 33 -11.41 42.66 -23.39
CA LYS A 33 -9.93 42.63 -23.36
C LYS A 33 -9.37 41.33 -23.92
N HIS A 34 -10.08 40.21 -23.73
CA HIS A 34 -9.70 38.90 -24.23
C HIS A 34 -10.33 38.53 -25.59
N ASN A 35 -11.02 39.46 -26.27
CA ASN A 35 -11.72 39.23 -27.55
C ASN A 35 -12.77 38.09 -27.49
N LEU A 36 -13.37 37.87 -26.32
CA LEU A 36 -14.41 36.86 -26.11
C LEU A 36 -15.83 37.46 -26.14
N TRP A 37 -15.95 38.76 -25.86
CA TRP A 37 -17.23 39.45 -25.93
C TRP A 37 -17.75 39.48 -27.37
N GLN A 38 -18.96 38.98 -27.61
CA GLN A 38 -19.60 38.87 -28.93
C GLN A 38 -18.88 37.97 -29.95
N ALA A 39 -17.94 37.12 -29.51
CA ALA A 39 -17.39 36.08 -30.37
C ALA A 39 -18.52 35.17 -30.87
N LYS A 40 -18.44 34.71 -32.13
CA LYS A 40 -19.44 33.79 -32.71
C LYS A 40 -19.45 32.47 -31.94
N THR A 41 -20.52 32.20 -31.21
CA THR A 41 -20.75 30.95 -30.49
C THR A 41 -21.95 30.21 -31.07
N SER A 42 -21.87 28.88 -31.19
CA SER A 42 -23.03 28.04 -31.45
C SER A 42 -23.85 27.88 -30.18
N THR A 43 -25.14 28.25 -30.24
CA THR A 43 -26.10 27.98 -29.16
C THR A 43 -26.80 26.66 -29.46
N LEU A 44 -26.68 25.70 -28.53
CA LEU A 44 -27.48 24.48 -28.57
C LEU A 44 -28.91 24.78 -28.09
N PRO A 45 -29.93 24.05 -28.60
CA PRO A 45 -31.30 24.20 -28.12
C PRO A 45 -31.42 23.77 -26.65
N ASP A 46 -32.42 24.32 -25.96
CA ASP A 46 -32.73 23.95 -24.59
C ASP A 46 -33.13 22.48 -24.49
N VAL A 47 -32.64 21.82 -23.44
CA VAL A 47 -32.95 20.44 -23.11
C VAL A 47 -34.01 20.42 -22.01
N ASP A 48 -35.07 19.64 -22.21
CA ASP A 48 -36.16 19.46 -21.23
C ASP A 48 -36.38 17.97 -20.98
N PHE A 49 -36.10 17.53 -19.76
CA PHE A 49 -36.43 16.19 -19.26
C PHE A 49 -36.74 16.26 -17.77
N GLN A 50 -37.46 15.25 -17.30
CA GLN A 50 -37.86 15.16 -15.91
C GLN A 50 -36.75 14.47 -15.10
N LEU A 51 -36.23 15.17 -14.10
CA LEU A 51 -35.29 14.65 -13.12
C LEU A 51 -36.03 13.82 -12.06
N PRO A 52 -35.37 12.82 -11.46
CA PRO A 52 -35.88 12.16 -10.26
C PRO A 52 -36.19 13.19 -9.16
N GLN A 53 -37.24 12.92 -8.38
CA GLN A 53 -37.63 13.82 -7.31
C GLN A 53 -36.51 13.93 -6.27
N LEU A 54 -36.11 15.17 -5.96
CA LEU A 54 -35.19 15.44 -4.88
C LEU A 54 -35.92 15.20 -3.54
N HIS A 55 -35.27 14.49 -2.62
CA HIS A 55 -35.73 14.35 -1.23
C HIS A 55 -35.96 15.69 -0.51
N ASN A 56 -35.25 16.76 -0.91
CA ASN A 56 -35.25 18.08 -0.25
C ASN A 56 -35.30 19.23 -1.28
N SER A 57 -35.15 20.48 -0.80
CA SER A 57 -35.39 21.72 -1.57
C SER A 57 -34.26 22.06 -2.56
N ASP A 58 -33.06 21.56 -2.33
CA ASP A 58 -31.92 21.73 -3.21
C ASP A 58 -31.00 20.50 -3.25
N ILE A 59 -30.06 20.54 -4.21
CA ILE A 59 -29.07 19.47 -4.44
C ILE A 59 -28.22 19.21 -3.20
N ILE A 60 -27.84 20.23 -2.44
CA ILE A 60 -26.93 20.07 -1.30
C ILE A 60 -27.63 19.27 -0.20
N GLU A 61 -28.85 19.66 0.16
CA GLU A 61 -29.68 18.94 1.14
C GLU A 61 -30.01 17.53 0.66
N HIS A 62 -30.23 17.33 -0.64
CA HIS A 62 -30.46 16.02 -1.23
C HIS A 62 -29.24 15.10 -1.05
N PHE A 63 -28.05 15.54 -1.44
CA PHE A 63 -26.82 14.75 -1.29
C PHE A 63 -26.46 14.49 0.17
N TYR A 64 -26.72 15.45 1.06
CA TYR A 64 -26.56 15.24 2.49
C TYR A 64 -27.48 14.11 2.99
N HIS A 65 -28.76 14.13 2.60
CA HIS A 65 -29.74 13.13 3.02
C HIS A 65 -29.40 11.73 2.53
N ILE A 66 -29.19 11.54 1.21
CA ILE A 66 -28.90 10.21 0.64
C ILE A 66 -27.61 9.62 1.22
N ALA A 67 -26.56 10.44 1.39
CA ALA A 67 -25.31 9.95 1.95
C ALA A 67 -25.44 9.62 3.44
N SER A 68 -26.21 10.40 4.19
CA SER A 68 -26.51 10.11 5.61
C SER A 68 -27.24 8.79 5.76
N GLU A 69 -28.20 8.51 4.87
CA GLU A 69 -28.96 7.26 4.88
C GLU A 69 -28.08 6.06 4.51
N GLN A 70 -27.29 6.17 3.44
CA GLN A 70 -26.40 5.10 2.96
C GLN A 70 -25.35 4.67 4.00
N ILE A 71 -24.76 5.64 4.72
CA ILE A 71 -23.67 5.34 5.67
C ILE A 71 -24.16 5.17 7.11
N LYS A 72 -25.46 5.30 7.39
CA LYS A 72 -25.99 5.37 8.75
C LYS A 72 -25.48 4.23 9.63
N ASP A 73 -25.70 3.00 9.18
CA ASP A 73 -25.34 1.79 9.93
C ASP A 73 -23.81 1.69 10.12
N TYR A 74 -23.04 2.00 9.07
CA TYR A 74 -21.57 1.98 9.12
C TYR A 74 -21.00 3.05 10.05
N LYS A 75 -21.58 4.25 10.04
CA LYS A 75 -21.18 5.35 10.92
C LYS A 75 -21.45 4.99 12.39
N GLU A 76 -22.61 4.40 12.69
CA GLU A 76 -22.93 3.92 14.03
C GLU A 76 -21.94 2.84 14.49
N LEU A 77 -21.61 1.87 13.63
CA LEU A 77 -20.62 0.83 13.90
C LEU A 77 -19.21 1.41 14.17
N LEU A 78 -18.77 2.38 13.37
CA LEU A 78 -17.48 3.06 13.55
C LEU A 78 -17.43 3.88 14.84
N LEU A 79 -18.52 4.54 15.19
CA LEU A 79 -18.61 5.30 16.43
C LEU A 79 -18.64 4.37 17.66
N ASP A 80 -19.36 3.24 17.61
CA ASP A 80 -19.31 2.25 18.70
C ASP A 80 -17.92 1.63 18.84
N LEU A 81 -17.28 1.25 17.72
CA LEU A 81 -15.94 0.70 17.72
C LEU A 81 -14.91 1.72 18.24
N SER A 82 -14.88 2.94 17.71
CA SER A 82 -13.89 3.95 18.12
C SER A 82 -14.04 4.41 19.58
N ASN A 83 -15.25 4.36 20.15
CA ASN A 83 -15.48 4.78 21.54
C ASN A 83 -15.39 3.63 22.56
N CYS A 84 -15.19 2.39 22.13
CA CYS A 84 -15.13 1.27 23.06
C CYS A 84 -13.76 1.12 23.74
N GLU A 85 -13.71 0.22 24.72
CA GLU A 85 -12.47 -0.29 25.30
C GLU A 85 -12.28 -1.73 24.83
N LEU A 86 -11.08 -2.05 24.36
CA LEU A 86 -10.77 -3.38 23.86
C LEU A 86 -10.64 -4.40 25.00
N PRO A 87 -10.96 -5.68 24.74
CA PRO A 87 -10.58 -6.76 25.63
C PRO A 87 -9.03 -6.86 25.75
N PRO A 88 -8.51 -7.39 26.88
CA PRO A 88 -7.07 -7.58 27.05
C PRO A 88 -6.52 -8.52 25.96
N ILE A 89 -5.30 -8.25 25.49
CA ILE A 89 -4.63 -9.10 24.51
C ILE A 89 -4.39 -10.48 25.14
N PRO A 90 -4.77 -11.59 24.45
CA PRO A 90 -4.48 -12.94 24.90
C PRO A 90 -2.99 -13.16 25.12
N GLN A 91 -2.62 -13.80 26.23
CA GLN A 91 -1.22 -14.12 26.54
C GLN A 91 -0.69 -15.32 25.75
N ASN A 92 -1.57 -16.28 25.44
CA ASN A 92 -1.22 -17.49 24.72
C ASN A 92 -2.19 -17.68 23.55
N TRP A 93 -1.64 -17.89 22.38
CA TRP A 93 -2.37 -18.08 21.14
C TRP A 93 -2.40 -19.56 20.77
N LYS A 94 -3.57 -20.09 20.40
CA LYS A 94 -3.70 -21.47 19.89
C LYS A 94 -3.18 -21.55 18.46
N PHE A 95 -2.21 -22.43 18.25
CA PHE A 95 -1.74 -22.80 16.91
C PHE A 95 -2.71 -23.80 16.29
N GLN A 96 -3.76 -23.30 15.64
CA GLN A 96 -4.80 -24.10 15.01
C GLN A 96 -5.25 -23.43 13.71
N SER A 97 -5.50 -24.23 12.67
CA SER A 97 -6.02 -23.75 11.38
C SER A 97 -7.38 -23.07 11.53
N GLY A 98 -7.59 -22.00 10.75
CA GLY A 98 -8.84 -21.23 10.75
C GLY A 98 -8.93 -20.25 11.92
N TRP A 99 -10.14 -19.75 12.18
CA TRP A 99 -10.36 -18.75 13.22
C TRP A 99 -10.49 -19.37 14.61
N VAL A 100 -9.79 -18.76 15.57
CA VAL A 100 -9.95 -18.98 17.01
C VAL A 100 -10.34 -17.66 17.65
N GLN A 101 -11.48 -17.64 18.33
CA GLN A 101 -11.97 -16.52 19.14
C GLN A 101 -11.47 -16.66 20.58
N TYR A 102 -11.11 -15.54 21.21
CA TYR A 102 -10.70 -15.42 22.61
C TYR A 102 -11.59 -14.43 23.34
N ASP A 103 -12.13 -14.85 24.47
CA ASP A 103 -12.91 -13.97 25.36
C ASP A 103 -12.04 -13.24 26.39
N LYS A 104 -12.69 -12.39 27.20
CA LYS A 104 -12.02 -11.62 28.26
C LYS A 104 -11.40 -12.49 29.37
N SER A 105 -11.86 -13.73 29.53
CA SER A 105 -11.31 -14.68 30.49
C SER A 105 -10.10 -15.44 29.95
N GLY A 106 -9.82 -15.32 28.65
CA GLY A 106 -8.80 -16.10 27.94
C GLY A 106 -9.31 -17.45 27.43
N THR A 107 -10.61 -17.74 27.57
CA THR A 107 -11.22 -18.94 27.00
C THR A 107 -11.27 -18.81 25.49
N SER A 108 -10.85 -19.87 24.79
CA SER A 108 -10.76 -19.89 23.33
C SER A 108 -11.65 -20.94 22.70
N ARG A 109 -12.36 -20.55 21.63
CA ARG A 109 -13.20 -21.45 20.83
C ARG A 109 -12.93 -21.24 19.34
N SER A 110 -13.01 -22.33 18.57
CA SER A 110 -12.93 -22.25 17.11
C SER A 110 -14.25 -21.75 16.53
N VAL A 111 -14.17 -20.90 15.51
CA VAL A 111 -15.32 -20.30 14.82
C VAL A 111 -15.05 -20.31 13.32
N ASP A 112 -16.10 -20.23 12.49
CA ASP A 112 -15.93 -20.18 11.04
C ASP A 112 -15.43 -18.81 10.55
N PHE A 113 -15.91 -17.74 11.20
CA PHE A 113 -15.52 -16.35 10.97
C PHE A 113 -15.99 -15.48 12.16
N PRO A 114 -15.44 -14.26 12.34
CA PRO A 114 -15.88 -13.35 13.41
C PRO A 114 -17.34 -12.90 13.24
N GLU A 115 -18.18 -13.06 14.28
CA GLU A 115 -19.62 -12.76 14.18
C GLU A 115 -19.95 -11.26 14.27
N GLU A 116 -19.08 -10.44 14.84
CA GLU A 116 -19.33 -9.03 15.07
C GLU A 116 -19.30 -8.20 13.79
N SER A 117 -20.15 -7.16 13.76
CA SER A 117 -20.27 -6.24 12.62
C SER A 117 -19.15 -5.20 12.53
N ALA A 118 -18.32 -5.01 13.54
CA ALA A 118 -17.23 -4.03 13.53
C ALA A 118 -15.96 -4.64 14.10
N LEU A 119 -14.89 -4.63 13.30
CA LEU A 119 -13.62 -5.28 13.62
C LEU A 119 -12.46 -4.35 13.24
N VAL A 120 -11.40 -4.36 14.04
CA VAL A 120 -10.07 -3.95 13.57
C VAL A 120 -9.33 -5.22 13.14
N PHE A 121 -8.66 -5.19 12.00
CA PHE A 121 -8.07 -6.35 11.35
C PHE A 121 -6.68 -6.02 10.79
N ASP A 122 -5.80 -7.01 10.86
CA ASP A 122 -4.47 -6.99 10.27
C ASP A 122 -4.07 -8.40 9.81
N VAL A 123 -3.23 -8.49 8.77
CA VAL A 123 -2.78 -9.77 8.19
C VAL A 123 -1.31 -9.71 7.83
N GLU A 124 -0.62 -10.81 8.09
CA GLU A 124 0.76 -11.02 7.68
C GLU A 124 0.89 -12.15 6.67
N VAL A 125 1.80 -11.95 5.72
CA VAL A 125 2.06 -12.85 4.59
C VAL A 125 3.52 -13.25 4.61
N CYS A 126 3.79 -14.56 4.54
CA CYS A 126 5.14 -15.09 4.36
C CYS A 126 5.59 -14.88 2.89
N MET A 127 6.39 -13.84 2.65
CA MET A 127 6.77 -13.41 1.30
C MET A 127 7.56 -14.47 0.51
N ARG A 128 8.26 -15.38 1.20
CA ARG A 128 8.98 -16.50 0.55
C ARG A 128 8.04 -17.55 -0.04
N GLU A 129 6.84 -17.70 0.51
CA GLU A 129 5.86 -18.69 0.06
C GLU A 129 4.84 -18.12 -0.94
N GLY A 130 4.95 -16.83 -1.25
CA GLY A 130 4.08 -16.11 -2.18
C GLY A 130 3.02 -15.26 -1.48
N ASN A 131 1.90 -15.03 -2.17
CA ASN A 131 0.88 -14.05 -1.76
C ASN A 131 -0.24 -14.66 -0.90
N PHE A 132 0.07 -15.69 -0.10
CA PHE A 132 -0.93 -16.39 0.69
C PHE A 132 -1.00 -15.82 2.10
N PRO A 133 -2.21 -15.52 2.64
CA PRO A 133 -2.35 -15.11 4.01
C PRO A 133 -1.78 -16.19 4.94
N THR A 134 -0.95 -15.77 5.90
CA THR A 134 -0.24 -16.70 6.79
C THR A 134 -0.84 -16.67 8.19
N ILE A 135 -0.93 -15.47 8.78
CA ILE A 135 -1.57 -15.22 10.08
C ILE A 135 -2.39 -13.94 9.96
N ALA A 136 -3.58 -13.90 10.54
CA ALA A 136 -4.33 -12.66 10.70
C ALA A 136 -4.87 -12.50 12.11
N THR A 137 -4.91 -11.26 12.58
CA THR A 137 -5.46 -10.91 13.88
C THR A 137 -6.63 -9.96 13.69
N ALA A 138 -7.66 -10.16 14.49
CA ALA A 138 -8.78 -9.22 14.54
C ALA A 138 -9.22 -8.98 15.97
N VAL A 139 -9.80 -7.80 16.21
CA VAL A 139 -10.38 -7.47 17.52
C VAL A 139 -11.70 -6.75 17.34
N SER A 140 -12.69 -7.18 18.12
CA SER A 140 -13.99 -6.52 18.28
C SER A 140 -14.05 -5.85 19.66
N LYS A 141 -15.15 -5.16 19.95
CA LYS A 141 -15.45 -4.67 21.30
C LYS A 141 -15.48 -5.77 22.37
N GLN A 142 -15.67 -7.03 21.97
CA GLN A 142 -15.90 -8.14 22.90
C GLN A 142 -14.79 -9.19 22.88
N HIS A 143 -14.21 -9.49 21.72
CA HIS A 143 -13.33 -10.64 21.52
C HIS A 143 -12.09 -10.32 20.71
N TRP A 144 -11.02 -11.06 20.97
CA TRP A 144 -9.86 -11.18 20.09
C TRP A 144 -10.01 -12.39 19.18
N TYR A 145 -9.37 -12.33 18.02
CA TYR A 145 -9.37 -13.38 17.03
C TYR A 145 -7.98 -13.58 16.46
N LEU A 146 -7.63 -14.84 16.23
CA LEU A 146 -6.47 -15.24 15.46
C LEU A 146 -6.91 -16.22 14.37
N TRP A 147 -6.50 -15.95 13.15
CA TRP A 147 -6.63 -16.86 12.03
C TRP A 147 -5.25 -17.38 11.66
N CYS A 148 -5.14 -18.70 11.48
CA CYS A 148 -3.94 -19.32 10.94
C CYS A 148 -4.25 -20.03 9.63
N SER A 149 -3.36 -19.89 8.67
CA SER A 149 -3.43 -20.59 7.39
C SER A 149 -3.25 -22.09 7.56
N GLU A 150 -4.02 -22.88 6.78
CA GLU A 150 -3.79 -24.32 6.64
C GLU A 150 -2.35 -24.61 6.19
N ARG A 151 -1.78 -23.73 5.36
CA ARG A 151 -0.39 -23.81 4.90
C ARG A 151 0.65 -23.71 6.01
N LEU A 152 0.33 -23.00 7.09
CA LEU A 152 1.22 -22.85 8.23
C LEU A 152 1.10 -24.03 9.20
N THR A 153 -0.10 -24.58 9.35
CA THR A 153 -0.40 -25.60 10.37
C THR A 153 -0.24 -27.03 9.88
N GLU A 154 -0.45 -27.29 8.59
CA GLU A 154 -0.45 -28.62 8.00
C GLU A 154 0.78 -28.86 7.12
N ASP A 155 1.40 -30.03 7.27
CA ASP A 155 2.55 -30.43 6.48
C ASP A 155 2.07 -31.10 5.17
N HIS A 156 1.82 -30.31 4.13
CA HIS A 156 1.48 -30.83 2.79
C HIS A 156 2.67 -30.74 1.82
N PHE A 157 2.88 -31.81 1.05
CA PHE A 157 3.97 -31.90 0.08
C PHE A 157 3.73 -31.12 -1.22
N ASN A 158 2.48 -30.72 -1.50
CA ASN A 158 2.14 -30.04 -2.74
C ASN A 158 1.01 -29.03 -2.53
N TRP A 159 1.37 -27.75 -2.53
CA TRP A 159 0.42 -26.65 -2.48
C TRP A 159 0.13 -26.13 -3.90
N SER A 160 -1.09 -25.62 -4.13
CA SER A 160 -1.40 -24.90 -5.37
C SER A 160 -0.49 -23.68 -5.50
N LYS A 161 -0.05 -23.38 -6.72
CA LYS A 161 0.68 -22.14 -7.00
C LYS A 161 -0.24 -20.92 -7.04
N ASN A 162 -1.52 -21.14 -7.34
CA ASN A 162 -2.52 -20.09 -7.48
C ASN A 162 -3.42 -20.05 -6.24
N VAL A 163 -3.73 -18.83 -5.79
CA VAL A 163 -4.64 -18.57 -4.68
C VAL A 163 -6.05 -18.96 -5.09
N SER A 164 -6.67 -19.85 -4.32
CA SER A 164 -8.09 -20.20 -4.45
C SER A 164 -8.92 -19.50 -3.39
N LEU A 165 -10.23 -19.33 -3.63
CA LEU A 165 -11.14 -18.71 -2.66
C LEU A 165 -11.16 -19.43 -1.29
N SER A 166 -10.94 -20.75 -1.27
CA SER A 166 -10.85 -21.55 -0.04
C SER A 166 -9.61 -21.27 0.82
N GLU A 167 -8.59 -20.63 0.24
CA GLU A 167 -7.34 -20.26 0.91
C GLU A 167 -7.36 -18.81 1.43
N LEU A 168 -8.41 -18.05 1.12
CA LEU A 168 -8.61 -16.71 1.65
C LEU A 168 -9.19 -16.75 3.07
N ILE A 169 -9.02 -15.64 3.79
CA ILE A 169 -9.52 -15.49 5.15
C ILE A 169 -11.04 -15.21 5.11
N PRO A 170 -11.88 -16.10 5.67
CA PRO A 170 -13.32 -15.90 5.69
C PRO A 170 -13.69 -14.84 6.73
N LEU A 171 -14.38 -13.76 6.34
CA LEU A 171 -14.87 -12.74 7.28
C LEU A 171 -16.39 -12.68 7.37
N GLU A 172 -17.11 -13.28 6.41
CA GLU A 172 -18.57 -13.15 6.28
C GLU A 172 -19.29 -14.46 5.91
N THR A 173 -18.61 -15.37 5.21
CA THR A 173 -19.15 -16.65 4.75
C THR A 173 -18.19 -17.79 5.07
N THR A 174 -18.70 -19.01 5.08
CA THR A 174 -17.86 -20.21 5.20
C THR A 174 -17.18 -20.53 3.87
N LYS A 175 -16.09 -21.32 3.90
CA LYS A 175 -15.31 -21.70 2.71
C LYS A 175 -16.15 -22.35 1.59
N SER A 176 -17.28 -22.97 1.94
CA SER A 176 -18.19 -23.67 1.03
C SER A 176 -19.35 -22.81 0.53
N GLU A 177 -19.59 -21.63 1.12
CA GLU A 177 -20.69 -20.71 0.77
C GLU A 177 -20.18 -19.53 -0.07
N ILE A 178 -20.14 -19.69 -1.39
CA ILE A 178 -19.81 -18.59 -2.34
C ILE A 178 -20.97 -17.58 -2.42
N GLN A 179 -22.21 -18.03 -2.15
CA GLN A 179 -23.40 -17.18 -2.09
C GLN A 179 -24.21 -17.54 -0.86
N LEU A 180 -24.59 -16.53 -0.07
CA LEU A 180 -25.50 -16.73 1.06
C LEU A 180 -26.83 -17.32 0.58
N PRO A 181 -27.44 -18.25 1.35
CA PRO A 181 -28.78 -18.74 1.07
C PRO A 181 -29.75 -17.58 0.91
N LYS A 182 -30.66 -17.65 -0.09
CA LYS A 182 -31.64 -16.59 -0.46
C LYS A 182 -32.47 -16.02 0.70
N HIS A 183 -32.47 -16.68 1.86
CA HIS A 183 -33.25 -16.32 3.05
C HIS A 183 -32.46 -15.55 4.13
N LYS A 184 -31.13 -15.43 4.04
CA LYS A 184 -30.34 -14.63 4.99
C LYS A 184 -30.17 -13.20 4.48
N LYS A 185 -30.66 -12.22 5.24
CA LYS A 185 -30.37 -10.80 5.00
C LYS A 185 -28.93 -10.50 5.42
N TRP A 186 -28.19 -9.81 4.56
CA TRP A 186 -26.88 -9.28 4.88
C TRP A 186 -26.98 -8.25 5.99
N LYS A 187 -26.10 -8.37 6.99
CA LYS A 187 -25.93 -7.35 8.03
C LYS A 187 -24.78 -6.43 7.63
N PRO A 188 -24.89 -5.11 7.84
CA PRO A 188 -23.77 -4.21 7.70
C PRO A 188 -22.57 -4.70 8.52
N LYS A 189 -21.41 -4.78 7.88
CA LYS A 189 -20.14 -5.17 8.51
C LYS A 189 -19.04 -4.24 8.01
N ILE A 190 -18.26 -3.71 8.95
CA ILE A 190 -17.12 -2.84 8.69
C ILE A 190 -15.85 -3.42 9.28
N ILE A 191 -14.79 -3.43 8.47
CA ILE A 191 -13.46 -3.86 8.86
C ILE A 191 -12.52 -2.67 8.73
N VAL A 192 -11.87 -2.33 9.84
CA VAL A 192 -10.89 -1.26 9.89
C VAL A 192 -9.49 -1.86 9.88
N GLY A 193 -8.62 -1.40 9.00
CA GLY A 193 -7.21 -1.79 9.01
C GLY A 193 -6.30 -0.60 8.76
N HIS A 194 -5.00 -0.87 8.70
CA HIS A 194 -3.99 0.12 8.31
C HIS A 194 -3.34 -0.31 7.01
N ASN A 195 -3.60 0.44 5.94
CA ASN A 195 -3.32 0.04 4.55
C ASN A 195 -4.12 -1.21 4.10
N VAL A 196 -5.36 -1.34 4.58
CA VAL A 196 -6.24 -2.52 4.40
C VAL A 196 -6.58 -2.87 2.94
N ALA A 197 -6.34 -1.95 2.01
CA ALA A 197 -6.49 -2.22 0.59
C ALA A 197 -5.51 -3.31 0.10
N PHE A 198 -4.37 -3.48 0.76
CA PHE A 198 -3.43 -4.57 0.51
C PHE A 198 -3.92 -5.91 1.09
N ASP A 199 -4.61 -5.84 2.22
CA ASP A 199 -5.03 -6.99 3.02
C ASP A 199 -6.34 -7.62 2.52
N ARG A 200 -7.15 -6.85 1.78
CA ARG A 200 -8.41 -7.35 1.26
C ARG A 200 -8.17 -8.24 0.03
N ALA A 201 -8.62 -9.49 0.13
CA ALA A 201 -8.89 -10.35 -1.01
C ALA A 201 -10.41 -10.49 -1.21
N PHE A 202 -10.83 -10.95 -2.40
CA PHE A 202 -12.23 -11.01 -2.87
C PHE A 202 -13.28 -11.29 -1.76
N GLN A 203 -14.16 -10.31 -1.50
CA GLN A 203 -15.31 -10.44 -0.58
C GLN A 203 -16.50 -9.69 -1.14
N THR A 204 -17.72 -10.15 -0.85
CA THR A 204 -18.88 -9.76 -1.64
C THR A 204 -19.61 -8.55 -1.07
N LYS A 205 -19.67 -8.35 0.26
CA LYS A 205 -20.42 -7.23 0.86
C LYS A 205 -19.82 -6.59 2.12
N THR A 206 -18.66 -7.04 2.58
CA THR A 206 -17.96 -6.39 3.69
C THR A 206 -17.36 -5.06 3.24
N THR A 207 -17.57 -4.01 4.05
CA THR A 207 -17.03 -2.68 3.81
C THR A 207 -15.73 -2.49 4.59
N PHE A 208 -14.76 -1.82 4.00
CA PHE A 208 -13.46 -1.59 4.62
C PHE A 208 -13.26 -0.10 4.95
N LEU A 209 -12.44 0.18 5.95
CA LEU A 209 -11.99 1.52 6.26
C LEU A 209 -10.49 1.50 6.55
N ASP A 210 -9.75 2.40 5.91
CA ASP A 210 -8.31 2.47 6.03
C ASP A 210 -7.88 3.64 6.93
N THR A 211 -7.24 3.33 8.06
CA THR A 211 -6.69 4.35 8.97
C THR A 211 -5.54 5.14 8.36
N MET A 212 -4.78 4.57 7.40
CA MET A 212 -3.75 5.30 6.66
C MET A 212 -4.39 6.38 5.78
N SER A 213 -5.46 6.05 5.06
CA SER A 213 -6.24 7.00 4.26
C SER A 213 -6.85 8.11 5.12
N LEU A 214 -7.43 7.79 6.28
CA LEU A 214 -7.92 8.79 7.24
C LEU A 214 -6.79 9.74 7.70
N HIS A 215 -5.60 9.18 7.95
CA HIS A 215 -4.42 9.97 8.29
C HIS A 215 -3.98 10.88 7.17
N MET A 216 -3.99 10.42 5.92
CA MET A 216 -3.68 11.27 4.78
C MET A 216 -4.67 12.43 4.65
N CYS A 217 -5.96 12.22 4.93
CA CYS A 217 -6.96 13.28 4.92
C CYS A 217 -6.76 14.33 6.04
N VAL A 218 -6.40 13.89 7.25
CA VAL A 218 -6.32 14.78 8.43
C VAL A 218 -4.92 15.39 8.59
N SER A 219 -3.87 14.60 8.45
CA SER A 219 -2.49 14.98 8.79
C SER A 219 -1.48 14.49 7.76
N GLY A 220 -1.89 14.33 6.49
CA GLY A 220 -1.01 13.88 5.42
C GLY A 220 0.07 14.90 5.03
N LEU A 221 1.16 14.38 4.46
CA LEU A 221 2.27 15.18 3.93
C LEU A 221 2.14 15.35 2.42
N THR A 222 2.49 16.54 1.90
CA THR A 222 2.75 16.74 0.47
C THR A 222 4.04 16.01 0.05
N GLY A 223 4.25 15.82 -1.25
CA GLY A 223 5.44 15.12 -1.78
C GLY A 223 6.77 15.71 -1.28
N MET A 224 6.91 17.03 -1.27
CA MET A 224 8.11 17.70 -0.76
C MET A 224 8.26 17.54 0.76
N GLN A 225 7.18 17.64 1.53
CA GLN A 225 7.20 17.43 2.97
C GLN A 225 7.56 15.99 3.35
N ARG A 226 7.10 15.00 2.57
CA ARG A 226 7.50 13.60 2.71
C ARG A 226 9.00 13.41 2.50
N ALA A 227 9.56 13.97 1.42
CA ALA A 227 10.99 13.90 1.12
C ALA A 227 11.84 14.54 2.25
N MET A 228 11.42 15.71 2.74
CA MET A 228 12.08 16.37 3.88
C MET A 228 11.99 15.55 5.17
N SER A 229 10.87 14.88 5.43
CA SER A 229 10.67 14.03 6.60
C SER A 229 11.57 12.80 6.56
N LEU A 230 11.69 12.15 5.41
CA LEU A 230 12.59 11.02 5.20
C LEU A 230 14.06 11.41 5.39
N ALA A 231 14.48 12.53 4.80
CA ALA A 231 15.84 13.05 4.96
C ALA A 231 16.14 13.40 6.44
N SER A 232 15.18 14.00 7.15
CA SER A 232 15.33 14.38 8.56
C SER A 232 15.42 13.16 9.47
N LYS A 233 14.69 12.09 9.17
CA LYS A 233 14.78 10.81 9.90
C LYS A 233 16.15 10.15 9.73
N LYS A 234 16.70 10.14 8.51
CA LYS A 234 18.05 9.62 8.25
C LYS A 234 19.11 10.40 9.05
N LYS A 235 19.01 11.74 9.09
CA LYS A 235 19.95 12.61 9.82
C LYS A 235 19.81 12.59 11.35
N LYS A 236 18.61 12.31 11.88
CA LYS A 236 18.40 12.14 13.34
C LYS A 236 19.31 11.05 13.93
N ASN A 237 19.63 10.02 13.14
CA ASN A 237 20.50 8.93 13.56
C ASN A 237 21.99 9.31 13.57
N GLU A 238 22.39 10.40 12.92
CA GLU A 238 23.80 10.76 12.76
C GLU A 238 24.24 11.96 13.62
N ASN A 239 23.37 12.94 13.90
CA ASN A 239 23.82 14.18 14.57
C ASN A 239 22.81 14.95 15.43
N GLY A 240 21.72 14.34 15.91
CA GLY A 240 20.87 14.86 17.02
C GLY A 240 20.17 16.23 16.83
N PHE A 241 20.51 17.02 15.82
CA PHE A 241 19.91 18.32 15.54
C PHE A 241 18.60 18.12 14.77
N LEU A 242 17.49 18.25 15.50
CA LEU A 242 16.21 18.63 14.91
C LEU A 242 16.41 19.95 14.18
N ASN A 243 16.26 19.97 12.85
CA ASN A 243 16.18 21.24 12.15
C ASN A 243 14.89 21.95 12.61
N PRO A 244 14.94 23.06 13.37
CA PRO A 244 13.76 23.71 13.94
C PRO A 244 12.85 24.34 12.87
N ALA A 245 13.29 24.33 11.61
CA ALA A 245 12.62 24.99 10.49
C ALA A 245 11.36 24.27 9.97
N ILE A 246 11.00 23.11 10.53
CA ILE A 246 9.86 22.33 10.05
C ILE A 246 8.69 22.42 11.03
N GLY A 247 8.08 23.60 11.12
CA GLY A 247 6.94 23.88 12.01
C GLY A 247 5.67 23.06 11.74
N TRP A 248 5.67 22.13 10.79
CA TRP A 248 4.57 21.18 10.55
C TRP A 248 4.90 19.74 11.01
N SER A 249 6.14 19.45 11.40
CA SER A 249 6.55 18.07 11.72
C SER A 249 5.91 17.50 12.98
N TYR A 250 5.29 18.34 13.82
CA TYR A 250 4.59 17.91 15.04
C TYR A 250 3.10 17.64 14.83
N ILE A 251 2.51 18.07 13.71
CA ILE A 251 1.09 17.87 13.36
C ILE A 251 0.89 16.82 12.25
N SER A 252 1.98 16.27 11.71
CA SER A 252 1.96 15.38 10.56
C SER A 252 3.07 14.34 10.66
N SER A 253 2.92 13.22 9.95
CA SER A 253 3.86 12.10 9.96
C SER A 253 3.91 11.40 8.60
N LEU A 254 4.85 10.47 8.45
CA LEU A 254 4.80 9.52 7.34
C LEU A 254 3.64 8.53 7.57
N ASN A 255 3.34 7.76 6.53
CA ASN A 255 2.11 6.98 6.45
C ASN A 255 2.20 5.60 7.13
N ASN A 256 3.37 5.10 7.52
CA ASN A 256 3.46 3.77 8.14
C ASN A 256 2.86 3.78 9.55
N LEU A 257 2.31 2.64 9.97
CA LEU A 257 1.61 2.50 11.24
C LEU A 257 2.42 3.02 12.43
N GLY A 258 3.71 2.70 12.51
CA GLY A 258 4.58 3.17 13.59
C GLY A 258 4.65 4.70 13.70
N ASP A 259 4.73 5.41 12.57
CA ASP A 259 4.77 6.87 12.55
C ASP A 259 3.42 7.51 12.86
N VAL A 260 2.35 6.93 12.33
CA VAL A 260 0.97 7.38 12.58
C VAL A 260 0.58 7.15 14.04
N TYR A 261 0.93 5.99 14.59
CA TYR A 261 0.73 5.64 15.99
C TYR A 261 1.54 6.58 16.91
N ASN A 262 2.80 6.85 16.59
CA ASN A 262 3.60 7.83 17.32
C ASN A 262 2.99 9.25 17.25
N LEU A 263 2.45 9.68 16.11
CA LEU A 263 1.82 10.99 15.97
C LEU A 263 0.62 11.16 16.91
N TYR A 264 -0.33 10.22 16.86
CA TYR A 264 -1.62 10.33 17.55
C TYR A 264 -1.61 9.78 18.98
N CYS A 265 -0.86 8.72 19.23
CA CYS A 265 -0.84 7.99 20.50
C CYS A 265 0.44 8.18 21.31
N LYS A 266 1.47 8.84 20.75
CA LYS A 266 2.77 9.09 21.41
C LYS A 266 3.47 7.82 21.88
N GLY A 267 3.26 6.70 21.19
CA GLY A 267 3.90 5.43 21.49
C GLY A 267 4.78 4.93 20.35
N GLU A 268 5.56 3.89 20.62
CA GLU A 268 6.46 3.25 19.66
C GLU A 268 6.02 1.81 19.38
N ILE A 269 6.19 1.39 18.12
CA ILE A 269 5.92 0.02 17.66
C ILE A 269 7.24 -0.63 17.30
N LYS A 270 7.47 -1.85 17.80
CA LYS A 270 8.66 -2.64 17.48
C LYS A 270 8.58 -3.18 16.05
N LYS A 271 9.68 -3.08 15.30
CA LYS A 271 9.73 -3.43 13.87
C LYS A 271 10.47 -4.74 13.57
N ALA A 272 11.10 -5.35 14.57
CA ALA A 272 12.07 -6.43 14.33
C ALA A 272 11.37 -7.74 13.95
N GLU A 273 10.20 -7.98 14.51
CA GLU A 273 9.43 -9.22 14.35
C GLU A 273 8.87 -9.37 12.93
N ARG A 274 8.56 -8.24 12.26
CA ARG A 274 8.08 -8.18 10.87
C ARG A 274 9.05 -8.80 9.86
N GLU A 275 10.35 -8.67 10.10
CA GLU A 275 11.38 -9.13 9.16
C GLU A 275 11.32 -10.64 8.91
N ILE A 276 10.76 -11.40 9.85
CA ILE A 276 10.58 -12.86 9.74
C ILE A 276 9.54 -13.21 8.68
N PHE A 277 8.45 -12.43 8.55
CA PHE A 277 7.47 -12.64 7.47
C PHE A 277 8.05 -12.29 6.09
N VAL A 278 9.04 -11.38 6.04
CA VAL A 278 9.66 -10.94 4.78
C VAL A 278 10.76 -11.89 4.32
N THR A 279 11.63 -12.31 5.24
CA THR A 279 12.87 -13.04 4.93
C THR A 279 12.87 -14.50 5.40
N GLY A 280 12.01 -14.86 6.34
CA GLY A 280 11.91 -16.19 6.93
C GLY A 280 11.04 -17.16 6.12
N THR A 281 11.01 -18.40 6.59
CA THR A 281 10.21 -19.51 6.06
C THR A 281 9.02 -19.83 6.97
N LEU A 282 8.07 -20.66 6.52
CA LEU A 282 6.96 -21.11 7.38
C LEU A 282 7.44 -21.84 8.63
N SER A 283 8.56 -22.57 8.54
CA SER A 283 9.17 -23.23 9.70
C SER A 283 9.61 -22.21 10.75
N ASP A 284 10.26 -21.11 10.33
CA ASP A 284 10.68 -20.04 11.24
C ASP A 284 9.47 -19.38 11.92
N ILE A 285 8.37 -19.19 11.17
CA ILE A 285 7.11 -18.65 11.68
C ILE A 285 6.47 -19.61 12.69
N LYS A 286 6.49 -20.92 12.41
CA LYS A 286 5.97 -21.97 13.28
C LYS A 286 6.74 -22.05 14.60
N GLU A 287 8.07 -21.93 14.55
CA GLU A 287 8.92 -21.91 15.75
C GLU A 287 8.68 -20.68 16.63
N LYS A 288 8.47 -19.51 16.03
CA LYS A 288 8.25 -18.23 16.74
C LYS A 288 6.79 -17.81 16.79
N PHE A 289 5.88 -18.77 16.66
CA PHE A 289 4.45 -18.48 16.46
C PHE A 289 3.83 -17.58 17.54
N GLN A 290 4.18 -17.79 18.82
CA GLN A 290 3.64 -16.97 19.92
C GLN A 290 4.10 -15.51 19.84
N GLU A 291 5.39 -15.30 19.56
CA GLU A 291 5.99 -13.96 19.44
C GLU A 291 5.39 -13.20 18.25
N LEU A 292 5.26 -13.89 17.11
CA LEU A 292 4.70 -13.31 15.89
C LEU A 292 3.19 -13.03 16.02
N SER A 293 2.43 -13.93 16.65
CA SER A 293 1.00 -13.69 16.91
C SER A 293 0.78 -12.51 17.86
N ALA A 294 1.62 -12.36 18.88
CA ALA A 294 1.60 -11.22 19.77
C ALA A 294 1.97 -9.92 19.05
N TYR A 295 2.94 -9.96 18.12
CA TYR A 295 3.28 -8.85 17.23
C TYR A 295 2.09 -8.42 16.36
N CYS A 296 1.43 -9.35 15.65
CA CYS A 296 0.25 -9.03 14.83
C CYS A 296 -0.89 -8.42 15.68
N ALA A 297 -1.10 -8.98 16.88
CA ALA A 297 -2.09 -8.45 17.81
C ALA A 297 -1.73 -7.03 18.29
N GLN A 298 -0.44 -6.73 18.46
CA GLN A 298 0.04 -5.40 18.83
C GLN A 298 -0.18 -4.37 17.71
N ASP A 299 0.00 -4.75 16.45
CA ASP A 299 -0.26 -3.89 15.29
C ASP A 299 -1.77 -3.64 15.10
N THR A 300 -2.59 -4.67 15.29
CA THR A 300 -4.06 -4.54 15.34
C THR A 300 -4.49 -3.61 16.48
N TRP A 301 -3.90 -3.76 17.66
CA TRP A 301 -4.16 -2.90 18.82
C TRP A 301 -3.73 -1.45 18.57
N ALA A 302 -2.56 -1.22 17.97
CA ALA A 302 -2.10 0.11 17.60
C ALA A 302 -3.03 0.77 16.57
N THR A 303 -3.48 0.01 15.58
CA THR A 303 -4.45 0.45 14.57
C THR A 303 -5.77 0.89 15.20
N PHE A 304 -6.27 0.15 16.19
CA PHE A 304 -7.45 0.56 16.96
C PHE A 304 -7.25 1.90 17.68
N HIS A 305 -6.13 2.10 18.35
CA HIS A 305 -5.87 3.36 19.08
C HIS A 305 -5.68 4.54 18.13
N VAL A 306 -5.09 4.32 16.95
CA VAL A 306 -5.09 5.30 15.87
C VAL A 306 -6.52 5.63 15.46
N LEU A 307 -7.36 4.62 15.19
CA LEU A 307 -8.78 4.82 14.83
C LEU A 307 -9.51 5.67 15.89
N LYS A 308 -9.36 5.33 17.17
CA LYS A 308 -9.98 6.02 18.32
C LYS A 308 -9.62 7.51 18.37
N LYS A 309 -8.41 7.89 17.96
CA LYS A 309 -7.99 9.30 17.90
C LYS A 309 -8.36 9.99 16.60
N ILE A 310 -8.28 9.29 15.47
CA ILE A 310 -8.39 9.91 14.15
C ILE A 310 -9.84 10.03 13.67
N MET A 311 -10.73 9.12 14.06
CA MET A 311 -12.12 9.10 13.62
C MET A 311 -12.86 10.38 14.04
N PRO A 312 -12.76 10.87 15.29
CA PRO A 312 -13.38 12.14 15.67
C PRO A 312 -12.81 13.33 14.90
N LEU A 313 -11.48 13.40 14.74
CA LEU A 313 -10.80 14.47 13.99
C LEU A 313 -11.24 14.52 12.53
N PHE A 314 -11.40 13.33 11.91
CA PHE A 314 -11.88 13.23 10.54
C PHE A 314 -13.31 13.76 10.41
N LEU A 315 -14.22 13.37 11.31
CA LEU A 315 -15.61 13.83 11.27
C LEU A 315 -15.76 15.33 11.56
N GLU A 316 -14.90 15.89 12.42
CA GLU A 316 -14.85 17.34 12.66
C GLU A 316 -14.36 18.09 11.42
N ARG A 317 -13.31 17.59 10.76
CA ARG A 317 -12.72 18.23 9.58
C ARG A 317 -13.57 18.08 8.32
N PHE A 318 -14.26 16.94 8.19
CA PHE A 318 -15.11 16.59 7.05
C PHE A 318 -16.53 16.26 7.53
N PRO A 319 -17.32 17.28 7.93
CA PRO A 319 -18.64 17.07 8.53
C PRO A 319 -19.69 16.56 7.54
N HIS A 320 -19.47 16.75 6.23
CA HIS A 320 -20.41 16.32 5.20
C HIS A 320 -20.36 14.78 5.00
N PRO A 321 -21.49 14.06 5.10
CA PRO A 321 -21.53 12.59 5.08
C PRO A 321 -21.01 11.99 3.77
N VAL A 322 -21.16 12.71 2.65
CA VAL A 322 -20.66 12.27 1.34
C VAL A 322 -19.16 11.95 1.36
N THR A 323 -18.36 12.65 2.14
CA THR A 323 -16.90 12.38 2.20
C THR A 323 -16.64 11.00 2.80
N LEU A 324 -17.33 10.63 3.89
CA LEU A 324 -17.22 9.29 4.47
C LEU A 324 -17.82 8.23 3.54
N CYS A 325 -18.96 8.51 2.93
CA CYS A 325 -19.59 7.62 1.94
C CYS A 325 -18.64 7.30 0.78
N GLY A 326 -18.05 8.33 0.17
CA GLY A 326 -17.10 8.16 -0.91
C GLY A 326 -15.87 7.37 -0.47
N LEU A 327 -15.35 7.61 0.75
CA LEU A 327 -14.22 6.85 1.28
C LEU A 327 -14.56 5.35 1.39
N LEU A 328 -15.72 5.00 1.96
CA LEU A 328 -16.14 3.60 2.10
C LEU A 328 -16.32 2.94 0.73
N GLU A 329 -17.00 3.60 -0.21
CA GLU A 329 -17.22 3.06 -1.57
C GLU A 329 -15.93 2.87 -2.36
N LEU A 330 -14.96 3.78 -2.23
CA LEU A 330 -13.65 3.65 -2.90
C LEU A 330 -12.86 2.43 -2.41
N THR A 331 -13.11 1.98 -1.18
CA THR A 331 -12.53 0.72 -0.68
C THR A 331 -13.24 -0.54 -1.16
N SER A 332 -14.37 -0.43 -1.86
CA SER A 332 -15.17 -1.55 -2.36
C SER A 332 -15.05 -1.74 -3.88
N VAL A 333 -14.10 -1.07 -4.53
CA VAL A 333 -13.89 -1.17 -5.99
C VAL A 333 -13.15 -2.47 -6.34
N TYR A 334 -13.63 -3.14 -7.38
CA TYR A 334 -13.04 -4.34 -7.98
C TYR A 334 -12.72 -4.10 -9.46
N LEU A 335 -11.62 -4.68 -9.93
CA LEU A 335 -11.23 -4.69 -11.33
C LEU A 335 -11.60 -6.05 -11.94
N PRO A 336 -12.52 -6.10 -12.92
CA PRO A 336 -12.85 -7.35 -13.59
C PRO A 336 -11.69 -7.75 -14.51
N VAL A 337 -11.03 -8.86 -14.17
CA VAL A 337 -10.00 -9.50 -14.99
C VAL A 337 -10.50 -10.84 -15.51
N ASN A 338 -9.91 -11.32 -16.59
CA ASN A 338 -10.20 -12.64 -17.16
C ASN A 338 -8.89 -13.35 -17.52
N GLN A 339 -9.00 -14.56 -18.06
CA GLN A 339 -7.83 -15.38 -18.44
C GLN A 339 -6.89 -14.68 -19.45
N ASN A 340 -7.36 -13.67 -20.20
CA ASN A 340 -6.49 -12.91 -21.09
C ASN A 340 -5.50 -12.02 -20.34
N TRP A 341 -5.71 -11.78 -19.04
CA TRP A 341 -4.79 -11.01 -18.22
C TRP A 341 -3.43 -11.70 -18.10
N GLU A 342 -3.40 -13.00 -17.84
CA GLU A 342 -2.15 -13.78 -17.79
C GLU A 342 -1.42 -13.74 -19.14
N ARG A 343 -2.19 -13.88 -20.22
CA ARG A 343 -1.67 -13.77 -21.59
C ARG A 343 -1.08 -12.38 -21.85
N TYR A 344 -1.79 -11.32 -21.47
CA TYR A 344 -1.32 -9.93 -21.63
C TYR A 344 0.00 -9.69 -20.89
N ILE A 345 0.10 -10.16 -19.64
CA ILE A 345 1.34 -10.05 -18.84
C ILE A 345 2.48 -10.82 -19.50
N HIS A 346 2.24 -12.06 -19.94
CA HIS A 346 3.26 -12.88 -20.59
C HIS A 346 3.74 -12.27 -21.91
N GLU A 347 2.82 -11.84 -22.78
CA GLU A 347 3.16 -11.20 -24.06
C GLU A 347 3.89 -9.86 -23.85
N GLY A 348 3.47 -9.05 -22.88
CA GLY A 348 4.15 -7.82 -22.50
C GLY A 348 5.59 -8.07 -22.01
N GLN A 349 5.77 -9.06 -21.13
CA GLN A 349 7.07 -9.43 -20.60
C GLN A 349 7.99 -9.99 -21.70
N SER A 350 7.49 -10.90 -22.55
CA SER A 350 8.26 -11.44 -23.67
C SER A 350 8.73 -10.34 -24.62
N THR A 351 7.85 -9.40 -24.96
CA THR A 351 8.18 -8.28 -25.85
C THR A 351 9.26 -7.38 -25.24
N TYR A 352 9.15 -7.08 -23.94
CA TYR A 352 10.16 -6.33 -23.22
C TYR A 352 11.52 -7.03 -23.24
N GLU A 353 11.55 -8.33 -22.96
CA GLU A 353 12.78 -9.12 -22.95
C GLU A 353 13.44 -9.17 -24.32
N ASP A 354 12.66 -9.29 -25.38
CA ASP A 354 13.17 -9.35 -26.74
C ASP A 354 13.76 -8.00 -27.18
N LEU A 355 13.08 -6.88 -26.88
CA LEU A 355 13.63 -5.53 -27.10
C LEU A 355 14.90 -5.29 -26.28
N GLN A 356 14.95 -5.78 -25.03
CA GLN A 356 16.13 -5.65 -24.19
C GLN A 356 17.32 -6.47 -24.74
N LYS A 357 17.05 -7.68 -25.26
CA LYS A 357 18.07 -8.51 -25.91
C LYS A 357 18.58 -7.83 -27.19
N GLU A 358 17.68 -7.32 -28.03
CA GLU A 358 18.05 -6.62 -29.27
C GLU A 358 18.89 -5.38 -28.98
N LEU A 359 18.46 -4.53 -28.04
CA LEU A 359 19.24 -3.36 -27.61
C LEU A 359 20.64 -3.75 -27.13
N LYS A 360 20.75 -4.81 -26.30
CA LYS A 360 22.04 -5.31 -25.83
C LYS A 360 22.91 -5.79 -26.99
N LEU A 361 22.35 -6.52 -27.94
CA LEU A 361 23.08 -6.98 -29.13
C LEU A 361 23.57 -5.80 -29.97
N SER A 362 22.72 -4.80 -30.23
CA SER A 362 23.12 -3.59 -30.95
C SER A 362 24.25 -2.84 -30.24
N LEU A 363 24.17 -2.70 -28.91
CA LEU A 363 25.24 -2.07 -28.12
C LEU A 363 26.53 -2.88 -28.15
N VAL A 364 26.45 -4.22 -28.07
CA VAL A 364 27.62 -5.11 -28.21
C VAL A 364 28.24 -4.99 -29.59
N HIS A 365 27.43 -4.91 -30.66
CA HIS A 365 27.94 -4.71 -32.01
C HIS A 365 28.65 -3.36 -32.14
N LEU A 366 28.02 -2.26 -31.69
CA LEU A 366 28.64 -0.94 -31.69
C LEU A 366 29.94 -0.90 -30.86
N ALA A 367 29.96 -1.57 -29.70
CA ALA A 367 31.14 -1.68 -28.86
C ALA A 367 32.27 -2.47 -29.55
N ASN A 368 31.94 -3.56 -30.25
CA ASN A 368 32.91 -4.34 -31.02
C ASN A 368 33.46 -3.53 -32.21
N ASP A 369 32.60 -2.81 -32.93
CA ASP A 369 32.98 -1.93 -34.02
C ASP A 369 33.89 -0.80 -33.51
N ALA A 370 33.55 -0.18 -32.38
CA ALA A 370 34.40 0.82 -31.73
C ALA A 370 35.74 0.23 -31.26
N CYS A 371 35.75 -0.98 -30.69
CA CYS A 371 36.98 -1.69 -30.32
C CYS A 371 37.92 -1.91 -31.51
N SER A 372 37.38 -2.10 -32.72
CA SER A 372 38.20 -2.24 -33.94
C SER A 372 39.02 -0.98 -34.26
N LEU A 373 38.65 0.19 -33.73
CA LEU A 373 39.35 1.47 -33.90
C LEU A 373 40.57 1.62 -32.96
N LEU A 374 40.70 0.73 -31.97
CA LEU A 374 41.77 0.77 -30.95
C LEU A 374 43.20 0.70 -31.55
N PRO A 375 43.53 -0.22 -32.49
CA PRO A 375 44.90 -0.40 -32.97
C PRO A 375 45.51 0.86 -33.58
N ASN A 376 44.70 1.62 -34.34
CA ASN A 376 45.11 2.83 -35.03
C ASN A 376 44.73 4.11 -34.26
N LYS A 377 44.18 3.99 -33.04
CA LYS A 377 43.67 5.10 -32.20
C LYS A 377 42.69 6.03 -32.92
N LEU A 378 41.94 5.49 -33.89
CA LEU A 378 41.00 6.26 -34.71
C LEU A 378 39.79 6.75 -33.91
N TYR A 379 39.50 6.10 -32.77
CA TYR A 379 38.46 6.53 -31.84
C TYR A 379 38.65 7.97 -31.33
N LYS A 380 39.88 8.51 -31.36
CA LYS A 380 40.15 9.90 -30.95
C LYS A 380 39.58 10.94 -31.92
N ALA A 381 39.25 10.55 -33.15
CA ALA A 381 38.63 11.44 -34.12
C ALA A 381 37.12 11.59 -33.92
N ASP A 382 36.50 10.71 -33.12
CA ASP A 382 35.06 10.73 -32.84
C ASP A 382 34.79 11.32 -31.44
N PRO A 383 34.14 12.49 -31.34
CA PRO A 383 33.79 13.09 -30.06
C PRO A 383 32.94 12.20 -29.14
N TRP A 384 32.16 11.27 -29.69
CA TRP A 384 31.30 10.37 -28.90
C TRP A 384 32.07 9.28 -28.16
N LEU A 385 33.34 9.06 -28.51
CA LEU A 385 34.19 8.03 -27.94
C LEU A 385 35.22 8.57 -26.94
N TRP A 386 35.24 9.89 -26.70
CA TRP A 386 36.24 10.56 -25.86
C TRP A 386 36.11 10.26 -24.38
N ASP A 387 34.87 10.14 -23.88
CA ASP A 387 34.60 9.92 -22.46
C ASP A 387 34.63 8.42 -22.06
N LEU A 388 34.93 7.52 -23.00
CA LEU A 388 35.00 6.08 -22.75
C LEU A 388 36.38 5.65 -22.24
N ASP A 389 36.42 4.65 -21.37
CA ASP A 389 37.67 4.03 -20.93
C ASP A 389 38.21 3.06 -22.00
N TRP A 390 39.38 3.37 -22.56
CA TRP A 390 40.08 2.56 -23.57
C TRP A 390 41.26 1.76 -22.98
N SER A 391 41.34 1.63 -21.66
CA SER A 391 42.36 0.82 -20.99
C SER A 391 42.21 -0.67 -21.35
N VAL A 392 43.34 -1.32 -21.68
CA VAL A 392 43.35 -2.76 -22.01
C VAL A 392 43.88 -3.57 -20.84
N GLN A 393 43.15 -4.61 -20.45
CA GLN A 393 43.62 -5.57 -19.45
C GLN A 393 44.62 -6.54 -20.09
N ASN A 394 45.81 -6.67 -19.51
CA ASN A 394 46.75 -7.72 -19.88
C ASN A 394 46.30 -9.05 -19.28
N ILE A 395 45.51 -9.83 -20.03
CA ILE A 395 45.09 -11.16 -19.63
C ILE A 395 46.32 -12.09 -19.64
N LYS A 396 46.86 -12.38 -18.45
CA LYS A 396 47.94 -13.37 -18.29
C LYS A 396 47.34 -14.77 -18.33
N PHE A 397 47.57 -15.50 -19.43
CA PHE A 397 47.27 -16.93 -19.48
C PHE A 397 48.21 -17.69 -18.53
N LYS A 398 47.67 -18.55 -17.64
CA LYS A 398 48.49 -19.45 -16.84
C LYS A 398 49.27 -20.36 -17.78
N LYS A 399 50.62 -20.30 -17.76
CA LYS A 399 51.46 -21.31 -18.41
C LYS A 399 51.09 -22.68 -17.82
N ALA A 400 50.87 -23.67 -18.70
CA ALA A 400 50.67 -25.04 -18.28
C ALA A 400 51.82 -25.50 -17.38
N ALA A 401 51.50 -26.08 -16.22
CA ALA A 401 52.48 -26.55 -15.26
C ALA A 401 53.32 -27.67 -15.91
N VAL A 402 54.61 -27.40 -16.13
CA VAL A 402 55.57 -28.44 -16.48
C VAL A 402 55.84 -29.23 -15.20
N THR A 403 55.20 -30.39 -15.06
CA THR A 403 55.44 -31.31 -13.95
C THR A 403 56.82 -31.94 -14.11
N THR A 404 57.85 -31.29 -13.58
CA THR A 404 59.15 -31.93 -13.38
C THR A 404 59.10 -32.67 -12.04
N VAL A 405 58.99 -33.98 -12.11
CA VAL A 405 59.07 -34.87 -10.95
C VAL A 405 60.48 -34.76 -10.36
N LYS A 406 60.60 -34.22 -9.13
CA LYS A 406 61.72 -34.52 -8.24
C LYS A 406 61.23 -34.80 -6.82
N THR A 407 61.82 -35.86 -6.30
CA THR A 407 61.46 -36.68 -5.15
C THR A 407 61.68 -35.96 -3.82
N LYS A 408 60.81 -36.29 -2.85
CA LYS A 408 60.76 -35.90 -1.43
C LYS A 408 62.11 -35.65 -0.74
N GLN A 409 62.16 -34.64 0.14
CA GLN A 409 62.57 -34.85 1.55
C GLN A 409 62.13 -33.69 2.47
N ASN A 410 61.82 -34.08 3.71
CA ASN A 410 61.14 -33.36 4.79
C ASN A 410 61.87 -32.14 5.36
N LYS A 411 61.11 -31.14 5.84
CA LYS A 411 61.05 -30.69 7.26
C LYS A 411 60.09 -29.49 7.43
N SER A 412 59.25 -29.56 8.47
CA SER A 412 58.41 -28.51 9.04
C SER A 412 59.19 -27.72 10.13
N PRO A 413 58.57 -26.80 10.90
CA PRO A 413 57.74 -25.62 10.56
C PRO A 413 58.29 -24.33 11.23
N LYS A 414 57.77 -23.13 10.90
CA LYS A 414 57.52 -22.02 11.87
C LYS A 414 56.93 -20.75 11.23
N GLU A 415 55.83 -20.33 11.85
CA GLU A 415 55.31 -18.99 12.16
C GLU A 415 55.94 -17.73 11.52
N ASN A 416 55.09 -16.90 10.91
CA ASN A 416 54.72 -15.53 11.34
C ASN A 416 54.01 -14.81 10.17
N ILE A 417 52.79 -14.27 10.37
CA ILE A 417 52.50 -12.84 10.68
C ILE A 417 53.16 -11.95 9.61
N GLU A 418 52.52 -11.11 8.79
CA GLU A 418 51.30 -10.30 8.80
C GLU A 418 51.26 -9.64 7.41
N ILE A 419 50.09 -9.40 6.79
CA ILE A 419 49.91 -8.19 5.96
C ILE A 419 48.51 -7.61 6.22
N ASN A 420 48.54 -6.53 7.00
CA ASN A 420 47.62 -5.39 7.00
C ASN A 420 46.99 -5.10 5.63
N SER A 421 45.67 -4.99 5.57
CA SER A 421 45.01 -4.03 4.66
C SER A 421 44.19 -3.07 5.49
N LYS A 422 44.74 -1.87 5.69
CA LYS A 422 44.00 -0.71 6.15
C LYS A 422 43.31 -0.06 4.95
N ASN A 423 42.00 0.02 5.10
CA ASN A 423 41.00 0.86 4.48
C ASN A 423 41.42 2.30 4.13
N GLY A 424 40.66 2.86 3.19
CA GLY A 424 40.59 4.27 2.82
C GLY A 424 40.18 4.41 1.35
N ASP A 425 38.94 4.05 1.00
CA ASP A 425 37.77 4.95 0.91
C ASP A 425 37.71 5.73 -0.41
N ILE A 426 37.00 5.15 -1.39
CA ILE A 426 35.90 5.81 -2.13
C ILE A 426 34.88 4.70 -2.41
N VAL A 427 34.16 4.32 -1.35
CA VAL A 427 32.95 3.49 -1.46
C VAL A 427 31.81 4.45 -1.71
N GLU A 428 31.27 4.44 -2.93
CA GLU A 428 29.91 4.88 -3.24
C GLU A 428 28.93 3.97 -2.50
N ASN A 429 28.87 4.17 -1.19
CA ASN A 429 27.79 3.75 -0.30
C ASN A 429 26.78 4.90 -0.35
N LEU A 430 25.57 4.67 -0.89
CA LEU A 430 24.30 5.19 -0.34
C LEU A 430 23.06 4.88 -1.22
N ASP A 431 23.21 4.48 -2.49
CA ASP A 431 22.04 4.25 -3.38
C ASP A 431 21.37 2.88 -3.22
N SER A 432 22.07 1.85 -2.72
CA SER A 432 21.55 0.48 -2.60
C SER A 432 20.52 0.27 -1.47
N LYS A 433 20.40 1.21 -0.51
CA LYS A 433 19.33 1.19 0.51
C LYS A 433 17.99 1.75 0.03
N ASN A 434 17.94 2.50 -1.08
CA ASN A 434 16.68 3.00 -1.65
C ASN A 434 16.01 1.98 -2.60
N GLU A 435 16.70 0.89 -2.92
CA GLU A 435 16.18 -0.21 -3.74
C GLU A 435 15.15 -1.07 -2.97
N GLU A 436 15.22 -1.07 -1.63
CA GLU A 436 14.22 -1.71 -0.75
C GLU A 436 12.89 -0.94 -0.74
N GLU A 437 12.90 0.40 -0.84
CA GLU A 437 11.68 1.20 -0.99
C GLU A 437 11.06 1.05 -2.39
N ARG A 438 11.84 0.82 -3.45
CA ARG A 438 11.28 0.56 -4.80
C ARG A 438 10.66 -0.83 -4.95
N LYS A 439 11.21 -1.85 -4.27
CA LYS A 439 10.64 -3.21 -4.23
C LYS A 439 9.34 -3.29 -3.44
N GLN A 440 9.09 -2.34 -2.53
CA GLN A 440 7.80 -2.14 -1.88
C GLN A 440 6.68 -1.70 -2.86
N TYR A 441 7.02 -1.28 -4.10
CA TYR A 441 6.09 -0.53 -4.95
C TYR A 441 5.96 -0.95 -6.42
N GLN A 442 6.57 -2.05 -6.93
CA GLN A 442 6.45 -2.32 -8.38
C GLN A 442 5.87 -3.67 -8.81
N THR A 443 6.13 -4.78 -8.15
CA THR A 443 5.81 -6.06 -8.80
C THR A 443 5.67 -7.21 -7.82
N ILE A 444 4.52 -7.37 -7.15
CA ILE A 444 4.11 -8.72 -6.71
C ILE A 444 2.60 -8.91 -6.94
N LEU A 445 2.30 -9.10 -8.22
CA LEU A 445 1.26 -9.99 -8.77
C LEU A 445 -0.17 -9.79 -8.26
N ILE A 446 -0.86 -8.89 -8.97
CA ILE A 446 -2.27 -9.00 -9.34
C ILE A 446 -2.49 -10.40 -9.94
N HIS A 447 -2.80 -11.37 -9.07
CA HIS A 447 -3.41 -12.64 -9.42
C HIS A 447 -4.67 -12.78 -8.58
N LEU A 448 -5.77 -12.28 -9.14
CA LEU A 448 -7.10 -12.82 -8.94
C LEU A 448 -7.58 -13.35 -10.29
#